data_AF-H0AD58-F1
#
_entry.id   AF-H0AD58-F1
#
_cell.length_a   1.000
_cell.length_b   1.000
_cell.length_c   1.000
_cell.angle_alpha   90.00
_cell.angle_beta   90.00
_cell.angle_gamma   90.00
#
_symmetry.space_group_name_H-M   'P 1'
#
loop_
_entity.id
_entity.type
_entity.pdbx_description
1 polymer ?
#
loop_
_entity_poly.entity_id
_entity_poly.type
_entity_poly.pdbx_seq_one_letter_code
_entity_poly.pdbx_strand_id
1 'polypeptide(L)'
;YRLKYRKEGLDREDLYNLAYESSTRSAHHVKKNPEKICREVVDNIEGVEGDFSKIAMITSLKGFKAPTASVILTVINPEKHAVVDTRVWASLERFGYVKGRKESFNALDYCEMINSIREIAEKTRICSASRYQSKR
;
A
#
# COMPACT_ATOMS: atom_id res chain seq x y z
N TYR A 1 -14.64 -7.64 -3.42
CA TYR A 1 -15.13 -6.30 -3.79
C TYR A 1 -14.22 -5.75 -4.89
N ARG A 2 -14.63 -5.87 -6.15
CA ARG A 2 -13.91 -5.32 -7.32
C ARG A 2 -14.49 -3.92 -7.54
N LEU A 3 -13.80 -2.87 -7.10
CA LEU A 3 -14.08 -1.53 -7.63
C LEU A 3 -13.76 -1.58 -9.12
N LYS A 4 -14.80 -1.55 -9.95
CA LYS A 4 -14.66 -1.31 -11.39
C LYS A 4 -14.04 0.06 -11.52
N TYR A 5 -12.77 0.12 -11.92
CA TYR A 5 -12.12 1.35 -12.34
C TYR A 5 -13.02 2.07 -13.32
N ARG A 6 -13.50 3.25 -12.92
CA ARG A 6 -14.07 4.19 -13.87
C ARG A 6 -12.95 4.54 -14.85
N LYS A 7 -13.32 4.87 -16.09
CA LYS A 7 -12.37 5.34 -17.11
C LYS A 7 -11.57 6.58 -16.67
N GLU A 8 -11.99 7.24 -15.60
CA GLU A 8 -11.51 8.54 -15.12
C GLU A 8 -10.58 8.45 -13.89
N GLY A 9 -10.14 7.26 -13.47
CA GLY A 9 -9.27 7.10 -12.30
C GLY A 9 -10.04 7.16 -10.96
N LEU A 10 -9.30 7.28 -9.84
CA LEU A 10 -9.86 7.43 -8.49
C LEU A 10 -10.07 8.92 -8.16
N ASP A 11 -11.28 9.29 -7.73
CA ASP A 11 -11.59 10.66 -7.27
C ASP A 11 -11.43 10.81 -5.74
N ARG A 12 -11.65 12.01 -5.20
CA ARG A 12 -11.54 12.22 -3.74
C ARG A 12 -12.54 11.41 -2.93
N GLU A 13 -13.72 11.12 -3.47
CA GLU A 13 -14.73 10.32 -2.77
C GLU A 13 -14.31 8.86 -2.74
N ASP A 14 -13.73 8.34 -3.82
CA ASP A 14 -13.09 7.01 -3.85
C ASP A 14 -11.96 6.93 -2.81
N LEU A 15 -11.08 7.94 -2.77
CA LEU A 15 -10.01 8.03 -1.76
C LEU A 15 -10.57 8.09 -0.33
N TYR A 16 -11.67 8.82 -0.10
CA TYR A 16 -12.35 8.88 1.19
C TYR A 16 -12.91 7.50 1.59
N ASN A 17 -13.60 6.82 0.68
CA ASN A 17 -14.21 5.52 0.95
C ASN A 17 -13.16 4.45 1.28
N LEU A 18 -12.08 4.39 0.49
CA LEU A 18 -10.95 3.50 0.75
C LEU A 18 -10.25 3.81 2.09
N ALA A 19 -10.09 5.09 2.42
CA ALA A 19 -9.56 5.49 3.71
C ALA A 19 -10.52 5.13 4.86
N TYR A 20 -11.83 5.22 4.64
CA TYR A 20 -12.85 4.91 5.65
C TYR A 20 -12.89 3.43 6.00
N GLU A 21 -12.77 2.55 5.00
CA GLU A 21 -12.69 1.10 5.19
C GLU A 21 -11.47 0.68 6.02
N SER A 22 -10.35 1.39 5.90
CA SER A 22 -9.12 1.09 6.63
C SER A 22 -8.98 1.84 7.95
N SER A 23 -9.48 3.07 8.04
CA SER A 23 -9.37 3.93 9.21
C SER A 23 -10.39 5.08 9.17
N THR A 24 -11.50 4.91 9.91
CA THR A 24 -12.55 5.93 10.04
C THR A 24 -12.02 7.30 10.49
N ARG A 25 -11.08 7.32 11.46
CA ARG A 25 -10.45 8.55 11.97
C ARG A 25 -9.68 9.31 10.89
N SER A 26 -8.95 8.59 10.04
CA SER A 26 -8.15 9.20 8.97
C SER A 26 -9.01 9.71 7.81
N ALA A 27 -10.10 9.01 7.51
CA ALA A 27 -10.98 9.32 6.37
C ALA A 27 -11.56 10.74 6.42
N HIS A 28 -11.96 11.24 7.59
CA HIS A 28 -12.52 12.60 7.70
C HIS A 28 -11.54 13.70 7.31
N HIS A 29 -10.23 13.46 7.37
CA HIS A 29 -9.23 14.41 6.90
C HIS A 29 -9.10 14.42 5.38
N VAL A 30 -9.47 13.34 4.69
CA VAL A 30 -9.41 13.23 3.22
C VAL A 30 -10.29 14.28 2.55
N LYS A 31 -11.48 14.54 3.11
CA LYS A 31 -12.42 15.57 2.62
C LYS A 31 -11.85 16.99 2.66
N LYS A 32 -10.77 17.23 3.43
CA LYS A 32 -10.08 18.53 3.51
C LYS A 32 -9.08 18.76 2.38
N ASN A 33 -8.81 17.76 1.55
CA ASN A 33 -8.00 17.93 0.35
C ASN A 33 -8.86 18.50 -0.79
N PRO A 34 -8.33 19.42 -1.61
CA PRO A 34 -9.00 19.86 -2.83
C PRO A 34 -9.14 18.70 -3.82
N GLU A 35 -10.30 18.58 -4.47
CA GLU A 35 -10.60 17.54 -5.47
C GLU A 35 -9.51 17.45 -6.55
N LYS A 36 -9.12 18.61 -7.09
CA LYS A 36 -8.10 18.70 -8.14
C LYS A 36 -6.75 18.11 -7.71
N ILE A 37 -6.34 18.35 -6.46
CA ILE A 37 -5.08 17.84 -5.91
C ILE A 37 -5.14 16.33 -5.70
N CYS A 38 -6.28 15.79 -5.26
CA CYS A 38 -6.47 14.34 -5.16
C CYS A 38 -6.31 13.67 -6.52
N ARG A 39 -6.95 14.20 -7.56
CA ARG A 39 -6.83 13.68 -8.94
C ARG A 39 -5.40 13.76 -9.45
N GLU A 40 -4.76 14.92 -9.31
CA GLU A 40 -3.37 15.12 -9.70
C GLU A 40 -2.42 14.11 -9.05
N VAL A 41 -2.59 13.83 -7.74
CA VAL A 41 -1.79 12.82 -7.05
C VAL A 41 -2.03 11.42 -7.61
N VAL A 42 -3.29 11.02 -7.82
CA VAL A 42 -3.64 9.70 -8.36
C VAL A 42 -3.06 9.52 -9.76
N ASP A 43 -3.24 10.51 -10.65
CA ASP A 43 -2.74 10.48 -12.02
C ASP A 43 -1.20 10.36 -12.05
N ASN A 44 -0.51 11.12 -11.18
CA ASN A 44 0.95 11.10 -11.11
C ASN A 44 1.52 9.77 -10.60
N ILE A 45 0.81 9.05 -9.73
CA ILE A 45 1.27 7.77 -9.16
C ILE A 45 1.35 6.67 -10.22
N GLU A 46 0.48 6.72 -11.23
CA GLU A 46 0.53 5.77 -12.35
C GLU A 46 1.75 6.00 -13.24
N GLY A 47 2.16 7.27 -13.42
CA GLY A 47 3.31 7.65 -14.25
C GLY A 47 4.67 7.63 -13.55
N VAL A 48 4.72 7.68 -12.22
CA VAL A 48 6.00 7.68 -11.48
C VAL A 48 6.56 6.27 -11.30
N GLU A 49 7.89 6.15 -11.30
CA GLU A 49 8.59 4.94 -10.88
C GLU A 49 9.03 4.99 -9.42
N GLY A 50 9.18 3.81 -8.82
CA GLY A 50 9.66 3.64 -7.44
C GLY A 50 8.56 3.70 -6.38
N ASP A 51 8.59 2.73 -5.46
CA ASP A 51 7.60 2.62 -4.38
C ASP A 51 7.65 3.81 -3.41
N PHE A 52 8.85 4.36 -3.18
CA PHE A 52 9.05 5.50 -2.29
C PHE A 52 8.30 6.74 -2.78
N SER A 53 8.47 7.09 -4.07
CA SER A 53 7.81 8.23 -4.68
C SER A 53 6.29 8.09 -4.65
N LYS A 54 5.79 6.89 -4.96
CA LYS A 54 4.36 6.58 -4.96
C LYS A 54 3.74 6.76 -3.59
N ILE A 55 4.31 6.15 -2.55
CA ILE A 55 3.77 6.27 -1.19
C ILE A 55 3.95 7.69 -0.64
N ALA A 56 5.05 8.37 -0.96
CA ALA A 56 5.30 9.74 -0.54
C ALA A 56 4.24 10.72 -1.09
N MET A 57 3.87 10.58 -2.36
CA MET A 57 2.82 11.41 -2.95
C MET A 57 1.48 11.22 -2.25
N ILE A 58 1.03 9.98 -2.00
CA ILE A 58 -0.24 9.76 -1.29
C ILE A 58 -0.17 10.29 0.14
N THR A 59 0.94 10.07 0.85
CA THR A 59 1.10 10.52 2.24
C THR A 59 1.22 12.03 2.40
N SER A 60 1.43 12.77 1.32
CA SER A 60 1.30 14.24 1.32
C SER A 60 -0.15 14.73 1.42
N LEU A 61 -1.13 13.88 1.08
CA LEU A 61 -2.54 14.21 1.22
C LEU A 61 -2.98 14.09 2.70
N LYS A 62 -3.86 15.02 3.13
CA LYS A 62 -4.42 14.98 4.48
C LYS A 62 -5.21 13.69 4.68
N GLY A 63 -4.97 13.01 5.81
CA GLY A 63 -5.64 11.76 6.13
C GLY A 63 -4.91 10.51 5.64
N PHE A 64 -3.76 10.63 4.99
CA PHE A 64 -3.00 9.48 4.53
C PHE A 64 -1.69 9.32 5.30
N LYS A 65 -1.67 8.35 6.21
CA LYS A 65 -0.43 7.76 6.72
C LYS A 65 -0.08 6.53 5.87
N ALA A 66 1.16 6.05 5.94
CA ALA A 66 1.62 4.92 5.12
C ALA A 66 0.68 3.70 5.13
N PRO A 67 0.06 3.28 6.27
CA PRO A 67 -0.93 2.19 6.23
C PRO A 67 -2.14 2.48 5.34
N THR A 68 -2.79 3.63 5.53
CA THR A 68 -3.95 4.03 4.72
C THR A 68 -3.55 4.27 3.26
N ALA A 69 -2.39 4.87 3.02
CA ALA A 69 -1.85 5.10 1.68
C ALA A 69 -1.55 3.79 0.93
N SER A 70 -1.09 2.76 1.64
CA SER A 70 -0.82 1.45 1.04
C SER A 70 -2.07 0.79 0.46
N VAL A 71 -3.25 1.05 1.03
CA VAL A 71 -4.54 0.58 0.48
C VAL A 71 -4.75 1.11 -0.93
N ILE A 72 -4.48 2.40 -1.15
CA ILE A 72 -4.63 3.03 -2.47
C ILE A 72 -3.69 2.39 -3.49
N LEU A 73 -2.41 2.17 -3.12
CA LEU A 73 -1.46 1.50 -4.02
C LEU A 73 -1.83 0.06 -4.32
N THR A 74 -2.34 -0.69 -3.33
CA THR A 74 -2.82 -2.07 -3.52
C THR A 74 -4.07 -2.12 -4.38
N VAL A 75 -4.97 -1.15 -4.26
CA VAL A 75 -6.10 -1.03 -5.18
C VAL A 75 -5.54 -0.87 -6.59
N ILE A 76 -4.76 0.20 -6.84
CA ILE A 76 -4.23 0.55 -8.18
C ILE A 76 -3.43 -0.60 -8.81
N ASN A 77 -2.55 -1.26 -8.05
CA ASN A 77 -1.74 -2.36 -8.56
C ASN A 77 -1.51 -3.44 -7.48
N PRO A 78 -2.46 -4.38 -7.34
CA PRO A 78 -2.42 -5.41 -6.29
C PRO A 78 -1.32 -6.46 -6.51
N GLU A 79 -0.82 -6.59 -7.74
CA GLU A 79 0.29 -7.51 -8.06
C GLU A 79 1.63 -7.01 -7.53
N LYS A 80 1.77 -5.67 -7.40
CA LYS A 80 3.01 -5.04 -6.92
C LYS A 80 2.91 -4.58 -5.47
N HIS A 81 1.74 -4.22 -4.97
CA HIS A 81 1.59 -3.58 -3.66
C HIS A 81 0.68 -4.38 -2.72
N ALA A 82 1.00 -4.35 -1.43
CA ALA A 82 0.22 -4.95 -0.37
C ALA A 82 -0.18 -3.88 0.68
N VAL A 83 -1.31 -4.12 1.35
CA VAL A 83 -1.73 -3.33 2.50
C VAL A 83 -0.79 -3.64 3.66
N VAL A 84 -0.23 -2.60 4.26
CA VAL A 84 0.70 -2.73 5.39
C VAL A 84 0.19 -1.97 6.61
N ASP A 85 0.47 -2.48 7.80
CA ASP A 85 0.11 -1.86 9.08
C ASP A 85 1.09 -2.30 10.18
N THR A 86 0.77 -1.95 11.44
CA THR A 86 1.57 -2.35 12.61
C THR A 86 1.68 -3.87 12.79
N ARG A 87 0.69 -4.64 12.36
CA ARG A 87 0.70 -6.11 12.47
C ARG A 87 1.58 -6.73 11.40
N VAL A 88 1.61 -6.15 10.20
CA VAL A 88 2.56 -6.53 9.16
C VAL A 88 3.99 -6.28 9.64
N TRP A 89 4.27 -5.08 10.18
CA TRP A 89 5.59 -4.77 10.74
C TRP A 89 5.99 -5.75 11.86
N ALA A 90 5.10 -6.00 12.83
CA ALA A 90 5.37 -6.94 13.92
C ALA A 90 5.62 -8.37 13.42
N SER A 91 4.94 -8.79 12.35
CA SER A 91 5.17 -10.10 11.74
C SER A 91 6.54 -10.16 11.08
N LEU A 92 6.90 -9.14 10.29
CA LEU A 92 8.22 -9.06 9.64
C LEU A 92 9.35 -9.00 10.67
N GLU A 93 9.17 -8.26 11.76
CA GLU A 93 10.14 -8.18 12.86
C GLU A 93 10.35 -9.53 13.54
N ARG A 94 9.26 -10.25 13.85
CA ARG A 94 9.32 -11.60 14.42
C ARG A 94 10.07 -12.59 13.53
N PHE A 95 10.01 -12.43 12.21
CA PHE A 95 10.74 -13.26 11.24
C PHE A 95 12.12 -12.70 10.87
N GLY A 96 12.55 -11.59 11.48
CA GLY A 96 13.89 -11.02 11.29
C GLY A 96 14.07 -10.21 10.00
N TYR A 97 12.99 -9.83 9.32
CA TYR A 97 13.04 -9.04 8.09
C TYR A 97 13.22 -7.55 8.32
N VAL A 98 12.71 -7.04 9.45
CA VAL A 98 12.86 -5.65 9.87
C VAL A 98 13.31 -5.61 11.34
N LYS A 99 13.84 -4.48 11.81
CA LYS A 99 14.37 -4.35 13.17
C LYS A 99 13.56 -3.36 14.01
N GLY A 100 13.30 -3.76 15.25
CA GLY A 100 12.69 -2.91 16.27
C GLY A 100 11.18 -2.78 16.13
N ARG A 101 10.52 -2.48 17.26
CA ARG A 101 9.08 -2.23 17.28
C ARG A 101 8.77 -0.82 16.79
N LYS A 102 7.67 -0.68 16.05
CA LYS A 102 7.25 0.59 15.47
C LYS A 102 5.73 0.67 15.35
N GLU A 103 5.18 1.83 15.66
CA GLU A 103 3.72 2.08 15.66
C GLU A 103 3.29 3.14 14.62
N SER A 104 4.25 3.83 14.02
CA SER A 104 4.04 4.87 13.01
C SER A 104 5.00 4.69 11.86
N PHE A 105 4.54 4.82 10.62
CA PHE A 105 5.33 4.48 9.44
C PHE A 105 5.43 5.65 8.47
N ASN A 106 6.62 5.86 7.92
CA ASN A 106 6.92 6.78 6.85
C ASN A 106 7.07 6.02 5.51
N ALA A 107 7.46 6.74 4.45
CA ALA A 107 7.66 6.17 3.12
C ALA A 107 8.77 5.11 3.05
N LEU A 108 9.86 5.27 3.81
CA LEU A 108 10.95 4.28 3.85
C LEU A 108 10.49 2.99 4.52
N ASP A 109 9.73 3.10 5.61
CA ASP A 109 9.18 1.94 6.31
C ASP A 109 8.24 1.14 5.40
N TYR A 110 7.44 1.85 4.59
CA TYR A 110 6.61 1.22 3.56
C TYR A 110 7.46 0.43 2.56
N CYS A 111 8.54 1.04 2.05
CA CYS A 111 9.44 0.38 1.10
C CYS A 111 10.12 -0.85 1.70
N GLU A 112 10.53 -0.78 2.96
CA GLU A 112 11.11 -1.92 3.68
C GLU A 112 10.09 -3.07 3.76
N MET A 113 8.87 -2.77 4.22
CA MET A 113 7.80 -3.77 4.31
C MET A 113 7.46 -4.39 2.95
N ILE A 114 7.29 -3.59 1.90
CA ILE A 114 6.88 -4.14 0.60
C ILE A 114 7.97 -4.98 -0.05
N ASN A 115 9.25 -4.60 0.13
CA ASN A 115 10.37 -5.39 -0.35
C ASN A 115 10.44 -6.74 0.38
N SER A 116 10.31 -6.76 1.70
CA SER A 116 10.27 -8.01 2.47
C SER A 116 9.09 -8.91 2.07
N ILE A 117 7.90 -8.32 1.87
CA ILE A 117 6.71 -9.07 1.42
C ILE A 117 6.95 -9.71 0.05
N ARG A 118 7.52 -8.96 -0.91
CA ARG A 118 7.83 -9.48 -2.25
C ARG A 118 8.89 -10.57 -2.20
N GLU A 119 9.92 -10.42 -1.38
CA GLU A 119 10.94 -11.45 -1.15
C GLU A 119 10.33 -12.73 -0.57
N ILE A 120 9.43 -12.62 0.42
CA ILE A 120 8.70 -13.76 0.98
C ILE A 120 7.82 -14.42 -0.09
N ALA A 121 7.09 -13.63 -0.88
CA ALA A 121 6.23 -14.14 -1.94
C ALA A 121 7.04 -14.90 -3.00
N GLU A 122 8.23 -14.41 -3.37
CA GLU A 122 9.12 -15.09 -4.30
C GLU A 122 9.66 -16.41 -3.72
N LYS A 123 10.21 -16.37 -2.49
CA LYS A 123 10.71 -17.57 -1.79
C LYS A 123 9.64 -18.64 -1.64
N THR A 124 8.42 -18.25 -1.27
CA THR A 124 7.30 -19.19 -1.08
C THR A 124 6.79 -19.75 -2.41
N ARG A 125 6.77 -18.96 -3.50
CA ARG A 125 6.49 -19.48 -4.85
C ARG A 125 7.52 -20.52 -5.29
N ILE A 126 8.81 -20.25 -5.08
CA ILE A 126 9.90 -21.18 -5.41
C ILE A 126 9.77 -22.48 -4.60
N CYS A 127 9.53 -22.39 -3.28
CA CYS A 127 9.36 -23.56 -2.41
C CYS A 127 8.13 -24.40 -2.78
N SER A 128 7.05 -23.76 -3.22
CA SER A 128 5.85 -24.45 -3.69
C SER A 128 6.11 -25.14 -5.04
N ALA A 129 6.80 -24.47 -5.97
CA ALA A 129 7.17 -25.04 -7.28
C ALA A 129 8.11 -26.24 -7.16
N SER A 130 9.10 -26.20 -6.26
CA SER A 130 10.02 -27.32 -6.04
C SER A 130 9.34 -28.53 -5.39
N ARG A 131 8.37 -28.32 -4.48
CA ARG A 131 7.52 -29.41 -3.93
C ARG A 131 6.62 -30.06 -4.99
N TYR A 132 6.28 -29.37 -6.06
CA TYR A 132 5.54 -29.94 -7.19
C TYR A 132 6.43 -30.80 -8.10
N GLN A 133 7.72 -30.49 -8.22
CA GLN A 133 8.65 -31.29 -9.04
C GLN A 133 9.15 -32.55 -8.34
N SER A 134 9.09 -32.64 -7.01
CA SER A 134 9.45 -33.85 -6.26
C SER A 134 8.32 -34.88 -6.11
N LYS A 135 7.18 -34.68 -6.78
CA LYS A 135 6.00 -35.57 -6.75
C LYS A 135 5.72 -36.27 -8.10
N ARG A 136 6.73 -36.43 -8.95
CA ARG A 136 6.64 -37.22 -10.18
C ARG A 136 7.55 -38.43 -10.12
#